data_AF-A0A3M1H4F4-F1
#
_entry.id   AF-A0A3M1H4F4-F1
#
_cell.length_a   1.000
_cell.length_b   1.000
_cell.length_c   1.000
_cell.angle_alpha   90.00
_cell.angle_beta   90.00
_cell.angle_gamma   90.00
#
_symmetry.space_group_name_H-M   'P 1'
#
loop_
_entity.id
_entity.type
_entity.pdbx_description
1 polymer ?
#
loop_
_entity_poly.entity_id
_entity_poly.type
_entity_poly.pdbx_seq_one_letter_code
_entity_poly.pdbx_strand_id
1 'polypeptide(L)'
;MKRPFRGATNEYLAEHLRQVVGIPVDKVEGDLPKWLACPVCGYRTFEVLGDWDTCPVCGWNSDPVQEAMPDDPTGANGVSLNQARKNFAEFGAVSREKLAEIDPDGRKKYPRGA
;
A
#
# COMPACT_ATOMS: atom_id res chain seq x y z
N MET A 1 1.45 11.12 -5.14
CA MET A 1 0.24 10.29 -4.98
C MET A 1 -1.00 11.18 -4.94
N LYS A 2 -2.07 10.86 -5.69
CA LYS A 2 -3.36 11.54 -5.52
C LYS A 2 -3.91 11.12 -4.14
N ARG A 3 -4.05 12.06 -3.18
CA ARG A 3 -4.53 11.84 -1.79
C ARG A 3 -3.53 11.13 -0.84
N PRO A 4 -2.49 11.83 -0.36
CA PRO A 4 -1.34 11.23 0.34
C PRO A 4 -1.64 10.59 1.72
N PHE A 5 -2.78 10.88 2.34
CA PHE A 5 -3.11 10.46 3.70
C PHE A 5 -4.36 9.57 3.80
N ARG A 6 -4.96 9.22 2.66
CA ARG A 6 -6.19 8.41 2.66
C ARG A 6 -5.89 7.03 3.25
N GLY A 7 -6.56 6.66 4.34
CA GLY A 7 -6.36 5.39 5.05
C GLY A 7 -5.10 5.31 5.92
N ALA A 8 -4.43 6.45 6.14
CA ALA A 8 -3.35 6.52 7.12
C ALA A 8 -3.88 6.25 8.54
N THR A 9 -3.04 5.64 9.38
CA THR A 9 -3.34 5.42 10.80
C THR A 9 -3.42 6.75 11.55
N ASN A 10 -4.23 6.79 12.60
CA ASN A 10 -4.33 7.97 13.47
C ASN A 10 -2.98 8.31 14.10
N GLU A 11 -2.20 7.28 14.45
CA GLU A 11 -0.85 7.40 14.98
C GLU A 11 0.08 8.09 13.98
N TYR A 12 0.08 7.66 12.71
CA TYR A 12 0.89 8.30 11.67
C TYR A 12 0.46 9.74 11.43
N LEU A 13 -0.85 10.02 11.41
CA LEU A 13 -1.37 11.37 11.21
C LEU A 13 -0.94 12.32 12.35
N ALA A 14 -1.05 11.87 13.60
CA ALA A 14 -0.61 12.66 14.76
C ALA A 14 0.90 12.94 14.72
N GLU A 15 1.71 11.94 14.37
CA GLU A 15 3.16 12.09 14.22
C GLU A 15 3.52 13.05 13.08
N HIS A 16 2.88 12.90 11.92
CA HIS A 16 3.11 13.76 10.76
C HIS A 16 2.75 15.23 11.05
N LEU A 17 1.59 15.48 11.67
CA LEU A 17 1.17 16.83 12.04
C LEU A 17 2.18 17.47 13.01
N ARG A 18 2.66 16.72 14.00
CA ARG A 18 3.61 17.19 15.01
C ARG A 18 5.00 17.45 14.44
N GLN A 19 5.55 16.48 13.72
CA GLN A 19 6.97 16.47 13.34
C GLN A 19 7.23 17.11 11.98
N VAL A 20 6.31 16.95 11.02
CA VAL A 20 6.51 17.42 9.64
C VAL A 20 5.80 18.75 9.40
N VAL A 21 4.55 18.88 9.85
CA VAL A 21 3.78 20.13 9.66
C VAL A 21 4.10 21.16 10.76
N GLY A 22 4.51 20.72 11.95
CA GLY A 22 4.80 21.59 13.09
C GLY A 22 3.57 22.07 13.85
N ILE A 23 2.44 21.37 13.71
CA ILE A 23 1.21 21.64 14.45
C ILE A 23 1.24 20.78 15.73
N PRO A 24 1.16 21.38 16.93
CA PRO A 24 1.12 20.62 18.17
C PRO A 24 -0.20 19.86 18.27
N VAL A 25 -0.15 18.57 17.95
CA VAL A 25 -1.28 17.64 18.04
C VAL A 25 -0.88 16.50 18.97
N ASP A 26 -1.68 16.28 20.02
CA ASP A 26 -1.48 15.19 20.97
C ASP A 26 -1.95 13.86 20.39
N LYS A 27 -3.14 13.84 19.79
CA LYS A 27 -3.78 12.64 19.22
C LYS A 27 -4.71 13.01 18.06
N VAL A 28 -4.83 12.10 17.10
CA VAL A 28 -5.89 12.07 16.08
C VAL A 28 -6.83 10.92 16.44
N GLU A 29 -8.14 11.13 16.32
CA GLU A 29 -9.16 10.14 16.70
C GLU A 29 -10.12 9.87 15.54
N GLY A 30 -10.72 8.67 15.55
CA GLY A 30 -11.64 8.19 14.53
C GLY A 30 -11.39 6.72 14.20
N ASP A 31 -12.40 6.07 13.61
CA ASP A 31 -12.27 4.69 13.17
C ASP A 31 -11.51 4.60 11.84
N LEU A 32 -10.63 3.60 11.73
CA LEU A 32 -9.99 3.29 10.47
C LEU A 32 -11.00 2.62 9.52
N PRO A 33 -10.91 2.93 8.21
CA PRO A 33 -11.77 2.29 7.24
C PRO A 33 -11.46 0.78 7.17
N LYS A 34 -12.48 -0.01 6.84
CA LYS A 34 -12.35 -1.47 6.67
C LYS A 34 -11.76 -1.82 5.30
N TRP A 35 -10.56 -1.31 5.02
CA TRP A 35 -9.85 -1.58 3.78
C TRP A 35 -9.27 -2.98 3.73
N LEU A 36 -9.19 -3.51 2.51
CA LEU A 36 -8.68 -4.83 2.18
C LEU A 36 -7.14 -4.81 2.14
N ALA A 37 -6.56 -5.92 2.56
CA ALA A 37 -5.12 -6.12 2.56
C ALA A 37 -4.62 -6.35 1.12
N CYS A 38 -3.54 -5.67 0.75
CA CYS A 38 -2.84 -5.92 -0.50
C CYS A 38 -2.37 -7.38 -0.55
N PRO A 39 -2.64 -8.12 -1.64
CA PRO A 39 -2.31 -9.54 -1.75
C PRO A 39 -0.80 -9.81 -1.84
N VAL A 40 0.02 -8.77 -2.03
CA VAL A 40 1.49 -8.83 -2.05
C VAL A 40 2.08 -8.54 -0.68
N CYS A 41 1.83 -7.34 -0.13
CA CYS A 41 2.54 -6.86 1.07
C CYS A 41 1.76 -7.02 2.38
N GLY A 42 0.46 -7.29 2.29
CA GLY A 42 -0.43 -7.46 3.44
C GLY A 42 -0.88 -6.16 4.11
N TYR A 43 -0.48 -4.97 3.64
CA TYR A 43 -0.98 -3.70 4.20
C TYR A 43 -2.39 -3.40 3.68
N ARG A 44 -3.26 -2.86 4.54
CA ARG A 44 -4.64 -2.50 4.17
C ARG A 44 -4.65 -1.17 3.42
N THR A 45 -4.66 -1.24 2.10
CA THR A 45 -4.55 -0.06 1.22
C THR A 45 -5.62 0.00 0.13
N PHE A 46 -6.48 -1.01 0.03
CA PHE A 46 -7.49 -1.11 -1.03
C PHE A 46 -8.90 -0.99 -0.47
N GLU A 47 -9.73 -0.19 -1.10
CA GLU A 47 -11.18 -0.20 -0.82
C GLU A 47 -11.85 -1.42 -1.46
N VAL A 48 -11.44 -1.73 -2.67
CA VAL A 48 -11.91 -2.84 -3.49
C VAL A 48 -10.67 -3.51 -4.09
N LEU A 49 -10.69 -4.84 -4.21
CA LEU A 49 -9.67 -5.57 -4.97
C LEU A 49 -10.13 -5.73 -6.41
N GLY A 50 -9.21 -5.61 -7.36
CA GLY A 50 -9.48 -5.68 -8.79
C GLY A 50 -9.98 -4.36 -9.40
N ASP A 51 -9.76 -3.24 -8.74
CA ASP A 51 -10.22 -1.89 -9.18
C ASP A 51 -9.15 -1.07 -9.90
N TRP A 52 -7.98 -1.66 -10.17
CA TRP A 52 -6.83 -1.01 -10.79
C TRP A 52 -6.14 0.08 -9.96
N ASP A 53 -6.46 0.22 -8.66
CA ASP A 53 -5.70 1.09 -7.77
C ASP A 53 -4.31 0.49 -7.50
N THR A 54 -3.36 1.35 -7.14
CA THR A 54 -1.99 0.94 -6.83
C THR A 54 -1.72 0.99 -5.33
N CYS A 55 -1.23 -0.11 -4.76
CA CYS A 55 -0.80 -0.18 -3.38
C CYS A 55 0.40 0.76 -3.16
N PRO A 56 0.28 1.80 -2.33
CA PRO A 56 1.36 2.75 -2.09
C PRO A 56 2.56 2.13 -1.35
N VAL A 57 2.40 0.97 -0.72
CA VAL A 57 3.48 0.33 0.06
C VAL A 57 4.42 -0.47 -0.83
N CYS A 58 3.90 -1.19 -1.81
CA CYS A 58 4.69 -2.12 -2.62
C CYS A 58 4.62 -1.86 -4.13
N GLY A 59 3.69 -1.03 -4.60
CA GLY A 59 3.50 -0.72 -6.01
C GLY A 59 2.65 -1.71 -6.80
N TRP A 60 2.00 -2.68 -6.14
CA TRP A 60 1.05 -3.60 -6.78
C TRP A 60 -0.15 -2.84 -7.35
N ASN A 61 -0.40 -2.95 -8.65
CA ASN A 61 -1.65 -2.54 -9.27
C ASN A 61 -2.67 -3.67 -9.08
N SER A 62 -3.84 -3.35 -8.52
CA SER A 62 -4.90 -4.32 -8.21
C SER A 62 -5.61 -4.78 -9.49
N ASP A 63 -4.90 -5.63 -10.23
CA ASP A 63 -5.34 -6.23 -11.49
C ASP A 63 -6.18 -7.48 -11.18
N PRO A 64 -7.49 -7.49 -11.50
CA PRO A 64 -8.39 -8.60 -11.17
C PRO A 64 -7.99 -9.92 -11.84
N VAL A 65 -7.34 -9.86 -13.01
CA VAL A 65 -6.89 -11.05 -13.74
C VAL A 65 -5.71 -11.68 -13.01
N GLN A 66 -4.70 -10.88 -12.66
CA GLN A 66 -3.51 -11.38 -11.95
C GLN A 66 -3.80 -11.78 -10.49
N GLU A 67 -4.83 -11.20 -9.87
CA GLU A 67 -5.33 -11.61 -8.56
C GLU A 67 -6.06 -12.96 -8.61
N ALA A 68 -6.82 -13.22 -9.68
CA ALA A 68 -7.50 -14.49 -9.89
C ALA A 68 -6.55 -15.60 -10.42
N MET A 69 -5.51 -15.24 -11.16
CA MET A 69 -4.51 -16.15 -11.73
C MET A 69 -3.10 -15.76 -11.25
N PRO A 70 -2.67 -16.21 -10.06
CA PRO A 70 -1.48 -15.69 -9.38
C PRO A 70 -0.13 -15.93 -10.07
N ASP A 71 -0.10 -16.84 -11.04
CA ASP A 71 1.09 -17.17 -11.83
C ASP A 71 1.06 -16.52 -13.22
N ASP A 72 -0.02 -15.84 -13.62
CA ASP A 72 -0.12 -15.13 -14.89
C ASP A 72 0.76 -13.85 -14.85
N PRO A 73 1.83 -13.78 -15.64
CA PRO A 73 2.68 -12.60 -15.70
C PRO A 73 2.11 -11.51 -16.62
N THR A 74 1.04 -11.80 -17.35
CA THR A 74 0.39 -10.84 -18.25
C THR A 74 -0.56 -9.97 -17.44
N GLY A 75 -0.43 -8.64 -17.56
CA GLY A 75 -1.24 -7.69 -16.81
C GLY A 75 -0.50 -6.39 -16.47
N ALA A 76 -1.13 -5.57 -15.64
CA ALA A 76 -0.67 -4.22 -15.34
C ALA A 76 0.67 -4.17 -14.59
N ASN A 77 1.08 -5.27 -13.94
CA ASN A 77 2.28 -5.30 -13.09
C ASN A 77 3.55 -5.75 -13.82
N GLY A 78 3.45 -6.35 -15.01
CA GLY A 78 4.60 -6.91 -15.76
C GLY A 78 5.29 -8.11 -15.07
N VAL A 79 4.78 -8.54 -13.91
CA VAL A 79 5.17 -9.73 -13.15
C VAL A 79 3.91 -10.37 -12.58
N SER A 80 3.95 -11.68 -12.32
CA SER A 80 2.82 -12.37 -11.68
C SER A 80 2.67 -12.00 -10.19
N LEU A 81 1.51 -12.25 -9.60
CA LEU A 81 1.27 -11.99 -8.17
C LEU A 81 2.27 -12.76 -7.28
N ASN A 82 2.56 -14.01 -7.62
CA ASN A 82 3.52 -14.82 -6.88
C ASN A 82 4.95 -14.30 -7.03
N GLN A 83 5.34 -13.79 -8.20
CA GLN A 83 6.64 -13.14 -8.36
C GLN A 83 6.70 -11.81 -7.62
N ALA A 84 5.62 -11.01 -7.63
CA ALA A 84 5.52 -9.77 -6.88
C ALA A 84 5.68 -9.98 -5.37
N ARG A 85 5.12 -11.07 -4.81
CA ARG A 85 5.32 -11.48 -3.40
C ARG A 85 6.80 -11.75 -3.08
N LYS A 86 7.50 -12.49 -3.95
CA LYS A 86 8.93 -12.77 -3.80
C LYS A 86 9.75 -11.49 -3.87
N ASN A 87 9.47 -10.65 -4.87
CA ASN A 87 10.12 -9.35 -5.07
C ASN A 87 9.94 -8.44 -3.85
N PHE A 88 8.73 -8.38 -3.29
CA PHE A 88 8.46 -7.59 -2.10
C PHE A 88 9.23 -8.10 -0.87
N ALA A 89 9.35 -9.42 -0.71
CA ALA A 89 10.15 -10.01 0.37
C ALA A 89 11.65 -9.70 0.20
N GLU A 90 12.15 -9.66 -1.04
CA GLU A 90 13.57 -9.43 -1.33
C GLU A 90 13.97 -7.95 -1.24
N PHE A 91 13.22 -7.04 -1.88
CA PHE A 91 13.60 -5.63 -1.99
C PHE A 91 12.48 -4.64 -1.69
N GLY A 92 11.29 -5.11 -1.28
CA GLY A 92 10.26 -4.24 -0.73
C GLY A 92 9.31 -3.59 -1.75
N ALA A 93 9.35 -3.99 -3.02
CA ALA A 93 8.42 -3.55 -4.05
C ALA A 93 8.06 -4.71 -5.00
N VAL A 94 7.02 -4.55 -5.82
CA VAL A 94 6.60 -5.57 -6.79
C VAL A 94 7.57 -5.73 -7.95
N SER A 95 8.32 -4.69 -8.29
CA SER A 95 9.36 -4.67 -9.31
C SER A 95 10.41 -3.60 -8.96
N ARG A 96 11.58 -3.64 -9.61
CA ARG A 96 12.64 -2.66 -9.36
C ARG A 96 12.23 -1.27 -9.83
N GLU A 97 11.48 -1.19 -10.92
CA GLU A 97 10.95 0.05 -11.49
C GLU A 97 10.00 0.75 -10.51
N LYS A 98 9.19 -0.02 -9.76
CA LYS A 98 8.23 0.52 -8.81
C LYS A 98 8.83 1.14 -7.55
N LEU A 99 10.12 0.91 -7.26
CA LEU A 99 10.78 1.47 -6.08
C LEU A 99 10.71 3.01 -6.02
N ALA A 100 10.73 3.68 -7.17
CA ALA A 100 10.69 5.14 -7.23
C ALA A 100 9.27 5.72 -7.06
N GLU A 101 8.23 4.89 -7.13
CA GLU A 101 6.82 5.32 -7.13
C GLU A 101 6.10 5.04 -5.81
N ILE A 102 6.64 4.15 -4.97
CA ILE A 102 6.06 3.81 -3.67
C ILE A 102 6.21 4.95 -2.66
N ASP A 103 5.31 4.98 -1.69
CA ASP A 103 5.36 5.91 -0.57
C ASP A 103 6.49 5.49 0.39
N PRO A 104 7.52 6.33 0.63
CA PRO A 104 8.61 6.00 1.52
C PRO A 104 8.16 5.75 2.96
N ASP A 105 7.02 6.32 3.36
CA ASP A 105 6.41 6.10 4.67
C ASP A 105 5.31 5.04 4.65
N GLY A 106 5.04 4.38 3.52
CA GLY A 106 3.89 3.47 3.37
C GLY A 106 3.80 2.42 4.48
N ARG A 107 4.92 1.84 4.89
CA ARG A 107 4.96 0.83 5.97
C ARG A 107 4.63 1.38 7.36
N LYS A 108 4.82 2.69 7.59
CA LYS A 108 4.45 3.39 8.82
C LYS A 108 3.02 3.92 8.76
N LYS A 109 2.58 4.32 7.56
CA LYS A 109 1.32 4.98 7.31
C LYS A 109 0.12 4.05 7.39
N TYR A 110 0.23 2.82 6.91
CA TYR A 110 -0.91 1.92 6.77
C TYR A 110 -0.87 0.77 7.78
N PRO A 111 -2.03 0.30 8.28
CA PRO A 111 -2.08 -0.88 9.13
C PRO A 111 -1.86 -2.15 8.31
N ARG A 112 -1.25 -3.17 8.92
CA ARG A 112 -1.13 -4.50 8.32
C ARG A 112 -2.43 -5.29 8.52
N GLY A 113 -2.82 -6.07 7.53
CA GLY A 113 -3.84 -7.11 7.67
C GLY A 113 -3.38 -8.14 8.71
N ALA A 114 -4.33 -8.62 9.50
CA ALA A 114 -4.14 -9.74 10.42
C ALA A 114 -3.96 -11.04 9.64
#